data_AF-A0A6M4IPB5-F1
#
_entry.id   AF-A0A6M4IPB5-F1
#
_cell.length_a   1.000
_cell.length_b   1.000
_cell.length_c   1.000
_cell.angle_alpha   90.00
_cell.angle_beta   90.00
_cell.angle_gamma   90.00
#
_symmetry.space_group_name_H-M   'P 1'
#
loop_
_entity.id
_entity.type
_entity.pdbx_description
1 polymer ?
#
loop_
_entity_poly.entity_id
_entity_poly.type
_entity_poly.pdbx_seq_one_letter_code
_entity_poly.pdbx_strand_id
1 'polypeptide(L)'
;MYQTKNQSGQDPLNFPIRLNNQFSSLLSFVSSGERRPPKQAYDVLAVLNPKLDLQMARMERLINADLPKINAMLKAAGLPEITRSKVEKGGPGAAQAVFVPDAAEFDR
;
A
#
# COMPACT_ATOMS: atom_id res chain seq x y z
N MET A 1 3.34 -6.58 -0.62
CA MET A 1 3.53 -7.93 -0.05
C MET A 1 2.83 -8.94 -0.94
N TYR A 2 3.51 -9.39 -2.00
CA TYR A 2 2.96 -10.36 -2.95
C TYR A 2 2.91 -11.75 -2.32
N GLN A 3 1.80 -12.44 -2.56
CA GLN A 3 1.52 -13.80 -2.08
C GLN A 3 2.27 -14.80 -2.97
N THR A 4 3.38 -15.37 -2.48
CA THR A 4 4.15 -16.41 -3.20
C THR A 4 3.64 -17.84 -2.96
N LYS A 5 2.53 -18.01 -2.24
CA LYS A 5 1.95 -19.32 -1.90
C LYS A 5 0.57 -19.55 -2.52
N ASN A 6 0.29 -18.93 -3.66
CA ASN A 6 -0.94 -19.19 -4.40
C ASN A 6 -0.75 -20.39 -5.34
N GLN A 7 -0.68 -21.60 -4.78
CA GLN A 7 -0.51 -22.86 -5.54
C GLN A 7 -1.75 -23.77 -5.50
N SER A 8 -2.94 -23.24 -5.28
CA SER A 8 -4.15 -24.04 -5.54
C SER A 8 -5.40 -23.18 -5.69
N GLY A 9 -6.11 -23.37 -6.80
CA GLY A 9 -7.41 -22.77 -7.08
C GLY A 9 -8.56 -23.35 -6.24
N GLN A 10 -8.29 -23.79 -5.02
CA GLN A 10 -9.24 -24.42 -4.09
C GLN A 10 -9.02 -23.94 -2.64
N ASP A 11 -8.45 -22.74 -2.44
CA ASP A 11 -8.35 -22.11 -1.12
C ASP A 11 -9.11 -20.76 -0.94
N PRO A 12 -10.35 -20.58 -1.43
CA PRO A 12 -11.14 -19.39 -1.08
C PRO A 12 -11.70 -19.43 0.36
N LEU A 13 -11.58 -20.58 1.07
CA LEU A 13 -12.27 -20.80 2.33
C LEU A 13 -11.38 -20.60 3.58
N ASN A 14 -10.05 -20.73 3.50
CA ASN A 14 -9.17 -20.54 4.68
C ASN A 14 -8.42 -19.21 4.72
N PHE A 15 -8.43 -18.40 3.65
CA PHE A 15 -7.76 -17.10 3.63
C PHE A 15 -8.78 -15.97 3.41
N PRO A 16 -9.26 -15.30 4.47
CA PRO A 16 -10.12 -14.14 4.30
C PRO A 16 -9.45 -13.08 3.43
N ILE A 17 -10.27 -12.32 2.68
CA ILE A 17 -9.82 -11.24 1.79
C ILE A 17 -8.90 -10.29 2.57
N ARG A 18 -7.60 -10.31 2.27
CA ARG A 18 -6.60 -9.45 2.93
C ARG A 18 -6.83 -7.99 2.55
N LEU A 19 -6.32 -7.06 3.37
CA LEU A 19 -6.48 -5.62 3.16
C LEU A 19 -6.03 -5.19 1.75
N ASN A 20 -4.97 -5.78 1.21
CA ASN A 20 -4.51 -5.53 -0.16
C ASN A 20 -5.58 -5.91 -1.21
N ASN A 21 -6.20 -7.08 -1.07
CA ASN A 21 -7.25 -7.53 -2.00
C ASN A 21 -8.48 -6.60 -1.95
N GLN A 22 -8.81 -6.05 -0.78
CA GLN A 22 -9.91 -5.09 -0.61
C GLN A 22 -9.61 -3.76 -1.32
N PHE A 23 -8.38 -3.26 -1.22
CA PHE A 23 -7.94 -2.08 -1.98
C PHE A 23 -7.88 -2.36 -3.48
N SER A 24 -7.38 -3.53 -3.90
CA SER A 24 -7.35 -3.92 -5.32
C SER A 24 -8.75 -4.05 -5.92
N SER A 25 -9.71 -4.61 -5.19
CA SER A 25 -11.11 -4.68 -5.64
C SER A 25 -11.75 -3.29 -5.72
N LEU A 26 -11.47 -2.41 -4.74
CA LEU A 26 -11.95 -1.03 -4.76
C LEU A 26 -11.36 -0.25 -5.95
N LEU A 27 -10.05 -0.41 -6.19
CA LEU A 27 -9.37 0.22 -7.31
C LEU A 27 -9.93 -0.28 -8.65
N SER A 28 -10.09 -1.60 -8.80
CA SER A 28 -10.71 -2.19 -10.00
C SER A 28 -12.11 -1.63 -10.24
N PHE A 29 -12.94 -1.58 -9.20
CA PHE A 29 -14.29 -1.02 -9.27
C PHE A 29 -14.30 0.46 -9.70
N VAL A 30 -13.46 1.28 -9.06
CA VAL A 30 -13.32 2.72 -9.39
C VAL A 30 -12.78 2.92 -10.81
N SER A 31 -11.83 2.10 -11.24
CA SER A 31 -11.22 2.19 -12.58
C SER A 31 -12.10 1.66 -13.70
N SER A 32 -13.09 0.82 -13.38
CA SER A 32 -13.96 0.18 -14.37
C SER A 32 -15.03 1.13 -14.96
N GLY A 33 -15.29 2.25 -14.28
CA GLY A 33 -16.26 3.24 -14.73
C GLY A 33 -15.60 4.48 -15.33
N GLU A 34 -16.14 4.97 -16.45
CA GLU A 34 -15.74 6.28 -17.02
C GLU A 34 -16.34 7.48 -16.28
N ARG A 35 -17.16 7.23 -15.24
CA ARG A 35 -17.84 8.26 -14.44
C ARG A 35 -17.23 8.35 -13.04
N ARG A 36 -17.41 9.50 -12.39
CA ARG A 36 -16.98 9.75 -11.00
C ARG A 36 -17.45 8.60 -10.08
N PRO A 37 -16.61 8.12 -9.15
CA PRO A 37 -16.97 7.02 -8.26
C PRO A 37 -18.23 7.30 -7.46
N PRO A 38 -19.08 6.29 -7.24
CA PRO A 38 -20.29 6.45 -6.44
C PRO A 38 -19.94 6.61 -4.95
N LYS A 39 -20.84 7.22 -4.17
CA LYS A 39 -20.63 7.52 -2.74
C LYS A 39 -20.16 6.29 -1.92
N GLN A 40 -20.69 5.12 -2.25
CA GLN A 40 -20.38 3.86 -1.60
C GLN A 40 -18.89 3.49 -1.72
N ALA A 41 -18.21 3.87 -2.81
CA ALA A 41 -16.77 3.63 -2.96
C ALA A 41 -15.95 4.46 -1.96
N TYR A 42 -16.36 5.70 -1.70
CA TYR A 42 -15.73 6.57 -0.71
C TYR A 42 -16.00 6.07 0.72
N ASP A 43 -17.22 5.59 1.01
CA ASP A 43 -17.56 5.01 2.31
C ASP A 43 -16.68 3.76 2.60
N VAL A 44 -16.44 2.91 1.60
CA VAL A 44 -15.51 1.77 1.72
C VAL A 44 -14.07 2.24 1.94
N LEU A 45 -13.60 3.24 1.20
CA LEU A 45 -12.27 3.81 1.39
C LEU A 45 -12.07 4.33 2.83
N ALA A 46 -13.06 5.02 3.39
CA ALA A 46 -13.03 5.54 4.76
C ALA A 46 -12.90 4.43 5.82
N VAL A 47 -13.40 3.23 5.55
CA VAL A 47 -13.26 2.06 6.42
C VAL A 47 -11.91 1.36 6.24
N LEU A 48 -11.35 1.35 5.02
CA LEU A 48 -10.09 0.67 4.72
C LEU A 48 -8.85 1.48 5.12
N ASN A 49 -8.88 2.81 4.99
CA ASN A 49 -7.78 3.68 5.36
C ASN A 49 -7.26 3.48 6.80
N PRO A 50 -8.10 3.51 7.86
CA PRO A 50 -7.59 3.34 9.22
C PRO A 50 -7.00 1.95 9.46
N LYS A 51 -7.46 0.92 8.72
CA LYS A 51 -6.85 -0.42 8.78
C LYS A 51 -5.46 -0.42 8.15
N LEU A 52 -5.26 0.35 7.08
CA LEU A 52 -3.95 0.54 6.45
C LEU A 52 -2.99 1.26 7.39
N ASP A 53 -3.45 2.35 8.01
CA ASP A 53 -2.65 3.12 8.96
C ASP A 53 -2.16 2.27 10.13
N LEU A 54 -3.02 1.38 10.64
CA LEU A 54 -2.65 0.44 11.71
C LEU A 54 -1.52 -0.52 11.27
N GLN A 55 -1.60 -1.06 10.04
CA GLN A 55 -0.57 -1.96 9.52
C GLN A 55 0.74 -1.21 9.26
N MET A 56 0.67 0.02 8.75
CA MET A 56 1.85 0.87 8.56
C MET A 56 2.49 1.22 9.90
N ALA A 57 1.72 1.61 10.91
CA ALA A 57 2.22 1.88 12.25
C ALA A 57 2.83 0.64 12.93
N ARG A 58 2.29 -0.56 12.66
CA ARG A 58 2.90 -1.81 13.13
C ARG A 58 4.25 -2.06 12.45
N MET A 59 4.31 -1.89 11.13
CA MET A 59 5.55 -2.06 10.36
C MET A 59 6.63 -1.07 10.83
N GLU A 60 6.28 0.20 10.98
CA GLU A 60 7.16 1.25 11.51
C GLU A 60 7.75 0.87 12.87
N ARG A 61 6.91 0.37 13.79
CA ARG A 61 7.36 -0.07 15.11
C ARG A 61 8.35 -1.23 15.04
N LEU A 62 8.07 -2.24 14.22
CA LEU A 62 8.97 -3.39 14.05
C LEU A 62 10.31 -2.98 13.45
N ILE A 63 10.29 -2.16 12.41
CA ILE A 63 11.50 -1.64 11.80
C ILE A 63 12.32 -0.84 12.82
N ASN A 64 11.70 0.07 13.56
CA ASN A 64 12.42 0.87 14.55
C ASN A 64 12.97 0.03 15.71
N ALA A 65 12.32 -1.08 16.06
CA ALA A 65 12.79 -1.99 17.10
C ALA A 65 13.95 -2.89 16.64
N ASP A 66 13.93 -3.36 15.39
CA ASP A 66 14.85 -4.39 14.92
C ASP A 66 16.01 -3.85 14.07
N LEU A 67 15.81 -2.73 13.35
CA LEU A 67 16.87 -2.10 12.55
C LEU A 67 18.12 -1.75 13.38
N PRO A 68 18.03 -1.21 14.61
CA PRO A 68 19.20 -0.93 15.42
C PRO A 68 19.96 -2.20 15.83
N LYS A 69 19.23 -3.28 16.14
CA LYS A 69 19.84 -4.58 16.49
C LYS A 69 20.59 -5.16 15.30
N ILE A 70 19.98 -5.10 14.12
CA ILE A 70 20.59 -5.55 12.87
C ILE A 70 21.83 -4.71 12.54
N ASN A 71 21.76 -3.38 12.65
CA ASN A 71 22.91 -2.49 12.41
C ASN A 71 24.04 -2.74 13.41
N ALA A 72 23.74 -3.04 14.68
CA ALA A 72 24.76 -3.44 15.66
C ALA A 72 25.45 -4.76 15.27
N MET A 73 24.70 -5.76 14.80
CA MET A 73 25.26 -7.01 14.28
C MET A 73 26.11 -6.79 13.02
N LEU A 74 25.67 -5.92 12.10
CA LEU A 74 26.43 -5.58 10.90
C LEU A 74 27.74 -4.88 11.25
N LYS A 75 27.72 -3.95 12.20
CA LYS A 75 28.92 -3.28 12.69
C LYS A 75 29.90 -4.25 13.33
N ALA A 76 29.41 -5.22 14.11
CA ALA A 76 30.24 -6.29 14.68
C ALA A 76 30.86 -7.19 13.60
N ALA A 77 30.17 -7.36 12.47
CA ALA A 77 30.66 -8.10 11.30
C ALA A 77 31.52 -7.26 10.33
N GLY A 78 31.76 -5.97 10.62
CA GLY A 78 32.50 -5.06 9.74
C GLY A 78 31.77 -4.66 8.46
N LEU A 79 30.45 -4.86 8.41
CA LEU A 79 29.60 -4.55 7.25
C LEU A 79 28.95 -3.16 7.37
N PRO A 80 28.60 -2.51 6.25
CA PRO A 80 27.95 -1.20 6.26
C PRO A 80 26.54 -1.27 6.86
N GLU A 81 26.14 -0.19 7.53
CA GLU A 81 24.84 -0.06 8.18
C GLU A 81 23.69 0.09 7.16
N ILE A 82 22.53 -0.46 7.51
CA ILE A 82 21.31 -0.30 6.70
C ILE A 82 20.65 1.02 7.10
N THR A 83 20.59 1.96 6.15
CA THR A 83 19.83 3.19 6.29
C THR A 83 18.48 3.04 5.59
N ARG A 84 17.39 3.24 6.33
CA ARG A 84 16.05 3.27 5.75
C ARG A 84 15.85 4.56 4.96
N SER A 85 15.44 4.44 3.70
CA SER A 85 14.91 5.55 2.90
C SER A 85 13.46 5.24 2.49
N LYS A 86 12.59 6.26 2.51
CA LYS A 86 11.22 6.15 1.97
C LYS A 86 11.16 6.42 0.46
N VAL A 87 12.31 6.72 -0.13
CA VAL A 87 12.49 7.02 -1.55
C VAL A 87 13.15 5.80 -2.17
N GLU A 88 12.51 5.19 -3.15
CA GLU A 88 13.14 4.11 -3.91
C GLU A 88 14.32 4.68 -4.69
N LYS A 89 15.50 4.08 -4.54
CA LYS A 89 16.68 4.45 -5.33
C LYS A 89 16.50 3.90 -6.75
N GLY A 90 15.89 4.69 -7.63
CA GLY A 90 15.72 4.37 -9.06
C GLY A 90 14.28 4.11 -9.55
N GLY A 91 13.24 4.35 -8.76
CA GLY A 91 11.82 4.31 -9.19
C GLY A 91 11.23 5.71 -9.39
N PRO A 92 10.09 5.88 -10.09
CA PRO A 92 9.50 7.18 -10.37
C PRO A 92 8.93 7.80 -9.08
N GLY A 93 9.82 8.43 -8.30
CA GLY A 93 9.52 9.19 -7.10
C GLY A 93 9.06 10.63 -7.36
N ALA A 94 8.67 10.95 -8.59
CA ALA A 94 7.90 12.17 -8.86
C ALA A 94 6.44 11.81 -8.62
N ALA A 95 5.80 12.53 -7.71
CA ALA A 95 4.36 12.47 -7.46
C ALA A 95 3.62 12.29 -8.79
N GLN A 96 3.00 11.12 -8.97
CA GLN A 96 2.03 10.94 -10.05
C GLN A 96 1.05 12.10 -9.90
N ALA A 97 0.92 12.90 -10.95
CA ALA A 97 0.10 14.10 -10.95
C ALA A 97 -1.23 13.77 -10.27
N VAL A 98 -1.47 14.42 -9.13
CA VAL A 98 -2.77 14.43 -8.50
C VAL A 98 -3.72 14.85 -9.61
N PHE A 99 -4.64 13.97 -9.99
CA PHE A 99 -5.74 14.31 -10.89
C PHE A 99 -6.53 15.42 -10.18
N VAL A 100 -6.23 16.66 -10.55
CA VAL A 100 -7.07 17.81 -10.27
C VAL A 100 -8.09 17.80 -11.40
N PRO A 101 -9.34 17.38 -11.18
CA PRO A 101 -10.37 17.58 -12.18
C PRO A 101 -10.52 19.10 -12.33
N ASP A 102 -10.15 19.60 -13.51
CA ASP A 102 -10.46 20.96 -13.89
C ASP A 102 -11.99 21.11 -13.90
N ALA A 103 -12.50 21.97 -13.04
CA ALA A 103 -13.94 22.19 -12.87
C ALA A 103 -14.51 23.15 -13.93
N ALA A 104 -13.75 23.48 -14.99
CA ALA A 104 -14.10 24.54 -15.93
C ALA A 104 -14.61 24.10 -17.31
N GLU A 105 -14.72 22.80 -17.64
CA GLU A 105 -15.13 22.35 -18.98
C GLU A 105 -16.50 21.63 -19.06
N PHE A 106 -17.36 21.77 -18.04
CA PHE A 106 -18.72 21.21 -18.07
C PHE A 106 -19.79 22.24 -18.47
N ASP A 107 -19.61 22.94 -19.60
CA ASP A 107 -20.73 23.62 -20.27
C ASP A 107 -20.53 23.64 -21.81
N ARG A 108 -21.00 22.57 -22.46
CA ARG A 108 -21.58 22.58 -23.82
C ARG A 108 -22.25 21.25 -24.17
#